data_AF-A0A059LLD6-F1
#
_entry.id   AF-A0A059LLD6-F1
#
_cell.length_a   1.000
_cell.length_b   1.000
_cell.length_c   1.000
_cell.angle_alpha   90.00
_cell.angle_beta   90.00
_cell.angle_gamma   90.00
#
_symmetry.space_group_name_H-M   'P 1'
#
loop_
_entity.id
_entity.type
_entity.pdbx_description
1 polymer ?
#
loop_
_entity_poly.entity_id
_entity_poly.type
_entity_poly.pdbx_seq_one_letter_code
_entity_poly.pdbx_strand_id
1 'polypeptide(L)'
;MAPFLLGTRSKRRKTADAAAAAGGPGRAEKRQGAGLYHCDYCHCDVSQSIRIRCAECPDFDLCVDCFRVGAQVGGHRSDHSYRVVDSLSFPLYEPGWGADDELLLLEALEQCGLHAWPRVAQSLGRSPEEVRAHYERVYVDVPSFPLPRATAAMAAVDVRALIAQRRERRSDGPGPKR
;
A
#
# COMPACT_ATOMS: atom_id res chain seq x y z
N MET A 1 -60.60 -29.86 -31.65
CA MET A 1 -60.41 -28.74 -32.60
C MET A 1 -60.08 -27.48 -31.79
N ALA A 2 -58.80 -27.13 -31.67
CA ALA A 2 -58.37 -25.74 -31.39
C ALA A 2 -58.76 -24.87 -32.61
N PRO A 3 -58.72 -23.51 -32.62
CA PRO A 3 -57.76 -22.62 -31.92
C PRO A 3 -58.26 -21.15 -31.71
N PHE A 4 -57.33 -20.19 -31.76
CA PHE A 4 -57.40 -18.70 -31.84
C PHE A 4 -57.08 -17.97 -30.52
N LEU A 5 -55.84 -17.55 -30.22
CA LEU A 5 -54.90 -16.58 -30.83
C LEU A 5 -55.18 -15.08 -30.55
N LEU A 6 -54.16 -14.46 -29.93
CA LEU A 6 -53.60 -13.10 -30.12
C LEU A 6 -54.27 -11.88 -29.46
N GLY A 7 -53.43 -11.06 -28.79
CA GLY A 7 -53.51 -9.59 -28.94
C GLY A 7 -53.36 -8.69 -27.71
N THR A 8 -52.12 -8.33 -27.37
CA THR A 8 -51.57 -7.03 -26.90
C THR A 8 -52.48 -5.84 -26.49
N ARG A 9 -52.13 -5.16 -25.37
CA ARG A 9 -51.75 -3.71 -25.23
C ARG A 9 -52.17 -3.04 -23.89
N SER A 10 -51.15 -2.60 -23.14
CA SER A 10 -50.94 -1.26 -22.54
C SER A 10 -52.12 -0.43 -21.97
N LYS A 11 -52.02 -0.05 -20.67
CA LYS A 11 -52.50 1.26 -20.17
C LYS A 11 -51.72 1.74 -18.93
N ARG A 12 -51.10 2.91 -19.07
CA ARG A 12 -50.44 3.75 -18.06
C ARG A 12 -51.45 4.41 -17.10
N ARG A 13 -51.01 4.71 -15.87
CA ARG A 13 -51.06 6.01 -15.12
C ARG A 13 -50.62 5.76 -13.66
N LYS A 14 -49.45 6.24 -13.17
CA LYS A 14 -49.17 7.54 -12.48
C LYS A 14 -50.31 7.94 -11.54
N THR A 15 -50.12 7.97 -10.21
CA THR A 15 -49.42 8.99 -9.39
C THR A 15 -48.93 8.38 -8.05
N ALA A 16 -47.66 8.54 -7.66
CA ALA A 16 -47.10 9.61 -6.82
C ALA A 16 -47.63 9.62 -5.37
N ASP A 17 -46.80 9.15 -4.44
CA ASP A 17 -46.64 9.80 -3.14
C ASP A 17 -45.21 9.59 -2.64
N ALA A 18 -44.66 10.67 -2.09
CA ALA A 18 -43.27 10.84 -1.74
C ALA A 18 -43.12 10.92 -0.22
N ALA A 19 -42.11 10.26 0.34
CA ALA A 19 -41.55 10.63 1.64
C ALA A 19 -40.09 10.18 1.78
N ALA A 20 -39.24 11.20 1.76
CA ALA A 20 -37.87 11.35 2.25
C ALA A 20 -37.26 10.29 3.19
N ALA A 21 -36.01 9.90 2.87
CA ALA A 21 -34.92 9.68 3.81
C ALA A 21 -33.61 10.02 3.07
N ALA A 22 -33.06 11.22 3.30
CA ALA A 22 -31.96 11.49 4.24
C ALA A 22 -30.64 10.84 3.78
N GLY A 23 -29.72 11.71 3.35
CA GLY A 23 -28.44 11.37 2.76
C GLY A 23 -27.51 10.60 3.70
N GLY A 24 -26.91 9.54 3.16
CA GLY A 24 -25.71 8.92 3.70
C GLY A 24 -24.47 9.51 3.00
N PRO A 25 -23.39 9.78 3.74
CA PRO A 25 -22.16 10.30 3.15
C PRO A 25 -21.58 9.24 2.21
N GLY A 26 -21.24 9.68 0.99
CA GLY A 26 -20.55 8.86 0.01
C GLY A 26 -19.30 8.26 0.65
N ARG A 27 -19.15 6.95 0.53
CA ARG A 27 -17.85 6.30 0.76
C ARG A 27 -16.86 6.98 -0.17
N ALA A 28 -16.00 7.80 0.42
CA ALA A 28 -14.83 8.33 -0.24
C ALA A 28 -14.01 7.14 -0.71
N GLU A 29 -14.07 6.88 -2.01
CA GLU A 29 -13.15 6.01 -2.71
C GLU A 29 -11.76 6.62 -2.47
N LYS A 30 -11.02 6.04 -1.52
CA LYS A 30 -9.65 6.44 -1.22
C LYS A 30 -8.86 6.17 -2.50
N ARG A 31 -8.66 7.21 -3.31
CA ARG A 31 -7.77 7.19 -4.47
C ARG A 31 -6.45 6.59 -4.01
N GLN A 32 -6.17 5.39 -4.52
CA GLN A 32 -4.88 4.77 -4.43
C GLN A 32 -3.92 5.68 -5.18
N GLY A 33 -3.05 6.40 -4.45
CA GLY A 33 -2.13 7.38 -5.03
C GLY A 33 -1.92 8.67 -4.24
N ALA A 34 -2.57 8.87 -3.09
CA ALA A 34 -2.05 9.85 -2.12
C ALA A 34 -0.86 9.21 -1.40
N GLY A 35 0.35 9.79 -1.56
CA GLY A 35 1.51 9.41 -0.75
C GLY A 35 1.09 9.37 0.73
N LEU A 36 1.30 8.23 1.39
CA LEU A 36 0.97 8.03 2.79
C LEU A 36 1.71 9.03 3.70
N TYR A 37 2.89 9.47 3.29
CA TYR A 37 3.73 10.41 4.01
C TYR A 37 4.20 11.54 3.11
N HIS A 38 4.22 12.76 3.64
CA HIS A 38 4.69 13.96 2.96
C HIS A 38 5.70 14.70 3.84
N CYS A 39 6.65 15.40 3.22
CA CYS A 39 7.55 16.29 3.95
C CYS A 39 6.77 17.52 4.45
N ASP A 40 6.85 17.83 5.74
CA ASP A 40 6.15 18.98 6.34
C ASP A 40 6.67 20.35 5.85
N TYR A 41 7.88 20.39 5.27
CA TYR A 41 8.47 21.63 4.74
C TYR A 41 8.15 21.85 3.26
N CYS A 42 8.49 20.91 2.39
CA CYS A 42 8.37 21.07 0.93
C CYS A 42 7.17 20.32 0.32
N HIS A 43 6.43 19.57 1.13
CA HIS A 43 5.26 18.78 0.72
C HIS A 43 5.53 17.73 -0.37
N CYS A 44 6.79 17.36 -0.61
CA CYS A 44 7.11 16.25 -1.51
C CYS A 44 6.67 14.92 -0.87
N ASP A 45 6.31 13.95 -1.71
CA ASP A 45 5.99 12.59 -1.27
C ASP A 45 7.27 11.90 -0.73
N VAL A 46 7.19 11.38 0.50
CA VAL A 46 8.28 10.64 1.16
C VAL A 46 7.87 9.21 1.52
N SER A 47 6.79 8.71 0.93
CA SER A 47 6.22 7.40 1.28
C SER A 47 7.12 6.23 0.91
N GLN A 48 7.85 6.36 -0.21
CA GLN A 48 8.72 5.31 -0.74
C GLN A 48 10.21 5.64 -0.60
N SER A 49 10.55 6.71 0.11
CA SER A 49 11.93 7.15 0.34
C SER A 49 12.27 7.15 1.83
N ILE A 50 13.56 7.27 2.13
CA ILE A 50 14.00 7.47 3.51
C ILE A 50 13.51 8.84 3.97
N ARG A 51 12.86 8.87 5.13
CA ARG A 51 12.41 10.12 5.78
C ARG A 51 12.98 10.25 7.17
N ILE A 52 13.01 11.49 7.65
CA ILE A 52 13.49 11.85 8.98
C ILE A 52 12.29 12.23 9.82
N ARG A 53 11.94 11.39 10.80
CA ARG A 53 10.85 11.62 11.75
C ARG A 53 11.41 12.31 12.98
N CYS A 54 10.88 13.48 13.33
CA CYS A 54 11.21 14.14 14.59
C CYS A 54 10.76 13.25 15.77
N ALA A 55 11.59 13.12 16.81
CA ALA A 55 11.26 12.38 18.02
C ALA A 55 10.58 13.25 19.09
N GLU A 56 10.61 14.58 18.92
CA GLU A 56 10.05 15.55 19.86
C GLU A 56 8.73 16.15 19.35
N CYS A 57 8.62 16.38 18.04
CA CYS A 57 7.40 16.92 17.42
C CYS A 57 6.45 15.77 17.05
N PRO A 58 5.15 15.87 17.39
CA PRO A 58 4.16 14.89 16.94
C PRO A 58 3.98 14.99 15.43
N ASP A 59 3.95 13.85 14.76
CA ASP A 59 3.64 13.73 13.32
C ASP A 59 4.41 14.68 12.39
N PHE A 60 5.71 14.86 12.65
CA PHE A 60 6.58 15.71 11.85
C PHE A 60 7.66 14.90 11.11
N ASP A 61 7.57 14.85 9.79
CA ASP A 61 8.49 14.19 8.85
C ASP A 61 9.15 15.20 7.90
N LEU A 62 10.47 15.06 7.72
CA LEU A 62 11.22 15.77 6.70
C LEU A 62 11.78 14.79 5.67
N CYS A 63 11.85 15.22 4.42
CA CYS A 63 12.72 14.57 3.44
C CYS A 63 14.20 14.82 3.81
N VAL A 64 15.09 13.97 3.30
CA VAL A 64 16.54 14.07 3.59
C VAL A 64 17.11 15.43 3.17
N ASP A 65 16.66 16.01 2.07
CA ASP A 65 17.14 17.30 1.58
C ASP A 65 16.74 18.46 2.50
N CYS A 66 15.50 18.47 2.98
CA CYS A 66 15.02 19.48 3.93
C CYS A 66 15.69 19.34 5.30
N PHE A 67 15.91 18.10 5.75
CA PHE A 67 16.65 17.84 6.98
C PHE A 67 18.10 18.34 6.87
N ARG A 68 18.76 18.08 5.73
CA ARG A 68 20.16 18.50 5.48
C ARG A 68 20.37 20.01 5.57
N VAL A 69 19.41 20.81 5.10
CA VAL A 69 19.49 22.29 5.18
C VAL A 69 19.03 22.84 6.52
N GLY A 70 18.62 21.98 7.46
CA GLY A 70 18.13 22.38 8.78
C GLY A 70 16.80 23.12 8.71
N ALA A 71 15.87 22.67 7.87
CA ALA A 71 14.54 23.28 7.75
C ALA A 71 13.81 23.28 9.10
N GLN A 72 13.27 24.45 9.48
CA GLN A 72 12.49 24.65 10.71
C GLN A 72 11.13 25.21 10.34
N VAL A 73 10.06 24.63 10.87
CA VAL A 73 8.67 25.02 10.59
C VAL A 73 7.86 24.96 11.88
N GLY A 74 7.13 26.04 12.15
CA GLY A 74 6.29 26.13 13.34
C GLY A 74 7.12 25.94 14.63
N GLY A 75 6.78 24.91 15.41
CA GLY A 75 7.48 24.54 16.64
C GLY A 75 8.64 23.55 16.46
N HIS A 76 8.93 23.10 15.24
CA HIS A 76 10.06 22.19 14.97
C HIS A 76 11.39 22.95 14.88
N ARG A 77 12.43 22.42 15.53
CA ARG A 77 13.81 22.90 15.41
C ARG A 77 14.72 21.82 14.83
N SER A 78 15.76 22.27 14.12
CA SER A 78 16.72 21.37 13.45
C SER A 78 17.64 20.61 14.40
N ASP A 79 17.65 20.97 15.68
CA ASP A 79 18.42 20.31 16.74
C ASP A 79 17.59 19.30 17.56
N HIS A 80 16.32 19.11 17.24
CA HIS A 80 15.50 18.09 17.87
C HIS A 80 16.05 16.69 17.56
N SER A 81 15.91 15.80 18.54
CA SER A 81 16.18 14.38 18.36
C SER A 81 15.32 13.81 17.24
N TYR A 82 15.87 12.90 16.44
CA TYR A 82 15.19 12.36 15.26
C TYR A 82 15.41 10.85 15.11
N ARG A 83 14.59 10.24 14.26
CA ARG A 83 14.73 8.84 13.83
C ARG A 83 14.74 8.79 12.29
N VAL A 84 15.61 7.95 11.75
CA VAL A 84 15.63 7.65 10.32
C VAL A 84 14.65 6.52 10.06
N VAL A 85 13.68 6.76 9.18
CA VAL A 85 12.66 5.77 8.82
C VAL A 85 12.85 5.38 7.36
N ASP A 86 13.11 4.10 7.12
CA ASP A 86 13.24 3.51 5.79
C ASP A 86 11.87 3.05 5.25
N SER A 87 11.76 2.90 3.93
CA SER A 87 10.56 2.39 3.25
C SER A 87 10.48 0.86 3.23
N LEU A 88 11.41 0.17 3.90
CA LEU A 88 11.47 -1.29 4.01
C LEU A 88 11.52 -2.05 2.66
N SER A 89 11.84 -1.35 1.57
CA SER A 89 11.86 -1.89 0.21
C SER A 89 13.13 -2.70 -0.11
N PHE A 90 13.51 -3.63 0.77
CA PHE A 90 14.62 -4.56 0.61
C PHE A 90 14.14 -6.01 0.76
N PRO A 91 14.73 -6.99 0.05
CA PRO A 91 14.27 -8.37 0.13
C PRO A 91 14.65 -9.05 1.44
N LEU A 92 13.69 -9.76 2.05
CA LEU A 92 13.90 -10.55 3.27
C LEU A 92 14.03 -12.05 2.98
N TYR A 93 12.99 -12.67 2.43
CA TYR A 93 12.94 -14.12 2.22
C TYR A 93 13.11 -14.53 0.75
N GLU A 94 12.69 -13.67 -0.16
CA GLU A 94 12.82 -13.85 -1.60
C GLU A 94 13.28 -12.57 -2.31
N PRO A 95 14.08 -12.66 -3.38
CA PRO A 95 14.63 -11.48 -4.05
C PRO A 95 13.55 -10.54 -4.63
N GLY A 96 12.40 -11.12 -5.00
CA GLY A 96 11.26 -10.41 -5.59
C GLY A 96 10.28 -9.83 -4.59
N TRP A 97 10.45 -10.07 -3.28
CA TRP A 97 9.52 -9.68 -2.21
C TRP A 97 10.23 -8.76 -1.22
N GLY A 98 9.78 -7.51 -1.13
CA GLY A 98 10.33 -6.55 -0.18
C GLY A 98 9.81 -6.78 1.25
N ALA A 99 10.50 -6.29 2.27
CA ALA A 99 10.03 -6.41 3.66
C ALA A 99 8.70 -5.68 3.88
N ASP A 100 8.44 -4.63 3.11
CA ASP A 100 7.14 -3.97 2.98
C ASP A 100 6.06 -4.89 2.40
N ASP A 101 6.36 -5.65 1.35
CA ASP A 101 5.44 -6.67 0.80
C ASP A 101 5.14 -7.76 1.84
N GLU A 102 6.16 -8.25 2.54
CA GLU A 102 6.00 -9.29 3.57
C GLU A 102 5.11 -8.82 4.72
N LEU A 103 5.31 -7.58 5.18
CA LEU A 103 4.48 -6.98 6.22
C LEU A 103 3.03 -6.83 5.75
N LEU A 104 2.85 -6.29 4.53
CA LEU A 104 1.52 -6.07 3.96
C LEU A 104 0.76 -7.38 3.73
N LEU A 105 1.46 -8.45 3.36
CA LEU A 105 0.90 -9.80 3.24
C LEU A 105 0.32 -10.28 4.58
N LEU A 106 1.11 -10.18 5.65
CA LEU A 106 0.69 -10.64 6.97
C LEU A 106 -0.46 -9.79 7.54
N GLU A 107 -0.40 -8.47 7.39
CA GLU A 107 -1.49 -7.56 7.78
C GLU A 107 -2.78 -7.85 7.00
N ALA A 108 -2.68 -8.07 5.69
CA ALA A 108 -3.83 -8.39 4.86
C ALA A 108 -4.43 -9.76 5.21
N LEU A 109 -3.59 -10.74 5.57
CA LEU A 109 -4.02 -12.05 6.06
C LEU A 109 -4.71 -11.96 7.42
N GLU A 110 -4.23 -11.12 8.33
CA GLU A 110 -4.87 -10.86 9.61
C GLU A 110 -6.27 -10.26 9.41
N GLN A 111 -6.42 -9.31 8.47
CA GLN A 111 -7.69 -8.62 8.21
C GLN A 111 -8.70 -9.44 7.39
N CYS A 112 -8.24 -10.21 6.41
CA CYS A 112 -9.11 -10.91 5.45
C CYS A 112 -9.22 -12.41 5.72
N GLY A 113 -8.26 -13.01 6.42
CA GLY A 113 -8.12 -14.45 6.61
C GLY A 113 -7.55 -15.20 5.40
N LEU A 114 -7.05 -16.41 5.65
CA LEU A 114 -6.38 -17.30 4.67
C LEU A 114 -7.27 -17.81 3.51
N HIS A 115 -8.56 -17.53 3.53
CA HIS A 115 -9.50 -17.96 2.49
C HIS A 115 -9.71 -16.91 1.39
N ALA A 116 -9.24 -15.68 1.60
CA ALA A 116 -9.57 -14.52 0.78
C ALA A 116 -8.38 -14.00 -0.04
N TRP A 117 -7.62 -14.89 -0.69
CA TRP A 117 -6.44 -14.55 -1.51
C TRP A 117 -6.66 -13.42 -2.53
N PRO A 118 -7.81 -13.32 -3.22
CA PRO A 118 -8.04 -12.19 -4.13
C PRO A 118 -8.01 -10.81 -3.45
N ARG A 119 -8.48 -10.72 -2.19
CA ARG A 119 -8.45 -9.47 -1.42
C ARG A 119 -7.05 -9.16 -0.89
N VAL A 120 -6.33 -10.19 -0.44
CA VAL A 120 -4.95 -10.06 0.02
C VAL A 120 -4.06 -9.55 -1.12
N ALA A 121 -4.17 -10.19 -2.29
CA ALA A 121 -3.38 -9.85 -3.46
C ALA A 121 -3.67 -8.45 -4.02
N GLN A 122 -4.90 -7.95 -3.85
CA GLN A 122 -5.26 -6.58 -4.21
C GLN A 122 -4.43 -5.55 -3.43
N SER A 123 -4.15 -5.78 -2.14
CA SER A 123 -3.32 -4.89 -1.33
C SER A 123 -1.88 -4.84 -1.82
N LEU A 124 -1.34 -5.99 -2.26
CA LEU A 124 0.04 -6.15 -2.73
C LEU A 124 0.23 -5.74 -4.20
N GLY A 125 -0.85 -5.61 -4.98
CA GLY A 125 -0.78 -5.41 -6.43
C GLY A 125 -0.20 -6.60 -7.20
N ARG A 126 -0.34 -7.82 -6.65
CA ARG A 126 0.17 -9.09 -7.23
C ARG A 126 -0.99 -10.02 -7.60
N SER A 127 -0.71 -11.15 -8.26
CA SER A 127 -1.75 -12.15 -8.54
C SER A 127 -2.08 -13.00 -7.29
N PRO A 128 -3.34 -13.42 -7.09
CA PRO A 128 -3.72 -14.27 -5.96
C PRO A 128 -2.93 -15.58 -5.89
N GLU A 129 -2.61 -16.17 -7.05
CA GLU A 129 -1.85 -17.41 -7.17
C GLU A 129 -0.39 -17.21 -6.74
N GLU A 130 0.24 -16.11 -7.14
CA GLU A 130 1.60 -15.76 -6.74
C GLU A 130 1.69 -15.54 -5.23
N VAL A 131 0.76 -14.77 -4.67
CA VAL A 131 0.73 -14.43 -3.25
C VAL A 131 0.53 -15.68 -2.39
N ARG A 132 -0.41 -16.55 -2.77
CA ARG A 132 -0.67 -17.81 -2.07
C ARG A 132 0.56 -18.73 -2.13
N ALA A 133 1.14 -18.92 -3.31
CA ALA A 133 2.28 -19.80 -3.48
C ALA A 133 3.51 -19.32 -2.70
N HIS A 134 3.73 -18.00 -2.66
CA HIS A 134 4.78 -17.40 -1.84
C HIS A 134 4.52 -17.63 -0.34
N TYR A 135 3.30 -17.38 0.14
CA TYR A 135 2.94 -17.63 1.55
C TYR A 135 3.19 -19.09 1.96
N GLU A 136 2.67 -20.03 1.18
CA GLU A 136 2.85 -21.47 1.45
C GLU A 136 4.34 -21.82 1.50
N ARG A 137 5.13 -21.39 0.51
CA ARG A 137 6.55 -21.70 0.44
C ARG A 137 7.40 -21.09 1.57
N VAL A 138 7.14 -19.86 1.97
CA VAL A 138 7.99 -19.11 2.92
C VAL A 138 7.57 -19.33 4.37
N TYR A 139 6.27 -19.44 4.62
CA TYR A 139 5.72 -19.46 5.98
C TYR A 139 5.18 -20.84 6.41
N VAL A 140 4.80 -21.73 5.47
CA VAL A 140 4.17 -23.02 5.79
C VAL A 140 5.11 -24.20 5.51
N ASP A 141 5.58 -24.31 4.27
CA ASP A 141 6.38 -25.44 3.75
C ASP A 141 7.87 -25.31 4.09
N VAL A 142 8.16 -24.90 5.34
CA VAL A 142 9.51 -24.76 5.86
C VAL A 142 9.75 -25.72 7.03
N PRO A 143 10.90 -26.42 7.09
CA PRO A 143 11.22 -27.30 8.22
C PRO A 143 11.26 -26.58 9.57
N SER A 144 11.43 -25.25 9.57
CA SER A 144 11.49 -24.40 10.75
C SER A 144 10.14 -23.83 11.17
N PHE A 145 9.02 -24.32 10.62
CA PHE A 145 7.68 -23.88 10.99
C PHE A 145 7.52 -23.81 12.53
N PRO A 146 7.04 -22.69 13.11
CA PRO A 146 6.35 -21.57 12.46
C PRO A 146 7.26 -20.39 12.03
N LEU A 147 8.58 -20.52 12.13
CA LEU A 147 9.51 -19.44 11.80
C LEU A 147 9.86 -19.47 10.29
N PRO A 148 9.59 -18.37 9.55
CA PRO A 148 9.96 -18.28 8.14
C PRO A 148 11.47 -18.28 7.97
N ARG A 149 11.93 -18.77 6.83
CA ARG A 149 13.36 -18.84 6.49
C ARG A 149 13.60 -18.28 5.10
N ALA A 150 14.70 -17.57 4.93
CA ALA A 150 15.13 -17.11 3.61
C ALA A 150 15.34 -18.29 2.66
N THR A 151 14.82 -18.15 1.43
CA THR A 151 14.97 -19.16 0.38
C THR A 151 16.43 -19.28 -0.07
N ALA A 152 16.80 -20.40 -0.68
CA ALA A 152 18.14 -20.58 -1.24
C ALA A 152 18.51 -19.49 -2.27
N ALA A 153 17.51 -18.92 -2.95
CA ALA A 153 17.70 -17.81 -3.88
C ALA A 153 18.29 -16.56 -3.21
N MET A 154 18.04 -16.34 -1.91
CA MET A 154 18.61 -15.22 -1.17
C MET A 154 20.11 -15.36 -0.88
N ALA A 155 20.67 -16.57 -0.90
CA ALA A 155 22.10 -16.77 -0.60
C ALA A 155 23.02 -16.13 -1.66
N ALA A 156 22.54 -15.98 -2.89
CA ALA A 156 23.27 -15.36 -4.00
C ALA A 156 22.95 -13.85 -4.13
N VAL A 157 22.09 -13.30 -3.28
CA VAL A 157 21.65 -11.90 -3.38
C VAL A 157 22.56 -10.98 -2.58
N ASP A 158 23.19 -10.04 -3.27
CA ASP A 158 23.75 -8.86 -2.62
C ASP A 158 22.63 -7.85 -2.34
N VAL A 159 22.13 -7.90 -1.10
CA VAL A 159 21.06 -7.00 -0.63
C VAL A 159 21.48 -5.54 -0.71
N ARG A 160 22.76 -5.21 -0.48
CA ARG A 160 23.25 -3.82 -0.57
C ARG A 160 23.21 -3.33 -2.01
N ALA A 161 23.64 -4.18 -2.96
CA ALA A 161 23.56 -3.86 -4.38
C ALA A 161 22.10 -3.68 -4.84
N LEU A 162 21.16 -4.52 -4.40
CA LEU A 162 19.74 -4.37 -4.74
C LEU A 162 19.13 -3.10 -4.16
N ILE A 163 19.47 -2.75 -2.92
CA ILE A 163 19.05 -1.48 -2.30
C ILE A 163 19.59 -0.30 -3.12
N ALA A 164 20.86 -0.34 -3.53
CA ALA A 164 21.46 0.69 -4.37
C ALA A 164 20.75 0.82 -5.73
N GLN A 165 20.53 -0.28 -6.45
CA GLN A 165 19.83 -0.28 -7.73
C GLN A 165 18.38 0.23 -7.64
N ARG A 166 17.67 -0.08 -6.54
CA ARG A 166 16.32 0.43 -6.30
C ARG A 166 16.31 1.92 -5.94
N ARG A 167 17.41 2.46 -5.41
CA ARG A 167 17.58 3.92 -5.21
C ARG A 167 17.83 4.63 -6.54
N GLU A 168 18.66 4.06 -7.40
CA GLU A 168 18.97 4.61 -8.74
C GLU A 168 17.75 4.64 -9.66
N ARG A 169 16.99 3.54 -9.74
CA ARG A 169 15.74 3.50 -10.52
C ARG A 169 14.69 4.54 -10.07
N ARG A 170 14.79 5.02 -8.82
CA ARG A 170 13.90 6.07 -8.28
C ARG A 170 14.36 7.48 -8.63
N SER A 171 15.67 7.72 -8.75
CA SER A 171 16.21 9.01 -9.20
C SER A 171 15.92 9.33 -10.67
N ASP A 172 15.64 8.32 -11.50
CA ASP A 172 15.32 8.48 -12.93
C ASP A 172 13.81 8.64 -13.23
N GLY A 173 12.95 8.64 -12.21
CA GLY A 173 11.52 8.94 -12.38
C GLY A 173 11.29 10.41 -12.79
N PRO A 174 10.18 10.74 -13.49
CA PRO A 174 9.90 12.12 -13.87
C PRO A 174 9.83 12.97 -12.59
N GLY A 175 10.80 13.87 -12.44
CA GLY A 175 10.92 14.72 -11.26
C GLY A 175 9.63 15.49 -10.97
N PRO A 176 9.43 15.93 -9.71
CA PRO A 176 8.24 16.66 -9.33
C PRO A 176 8.07 17.88 -10.24
N LYS A 177 6.96 17.93 -10.97
CA LYS A 177 6.58 19.11 -11.74
C LYS A 177 6.34 20.23 -10.74
N ARG A 178 7.25 21.21 -10.73
CA ARG A 178 7.14 22.47 -10.00
C ARG A 178 5.88 23.23 -10.39
#